data_AF-A0AAJ0D650-F1
#
_entry.id   AF-A0AAJ0D650-F1
#
_cell.length_a   1.000
_cell.length_b   1.000
_cell.length_c   1.000
_cell.angle_alpha   90.00
_cell.angle_beta   90.00
_cell.angle_gamma   90.00
#
_symmetry.space_group_name_H-M   'P 1'
#
loop_
_entity.id
_entity.type
_entity.pdbx_description
1 polymer ?
#
loop_
_entity_poly.entity_id
_entity_poly.type
_entity_poly.pdbx_seq_one_letter_code
_entity_poly.pdbx_strand_id
1 'polypeptide(L)'
;MGGAAKRRANEERYATMFPATLGEGIARACGHDEHTDLTIRCGVKDWPVHKIVVCTQSEYFYRAVKGGFTESQTGVIELNEDNIEHVEVIVRFFYYNNYDVGTSHGDPNFHLSVFKVADKYLLPSLQAVPPAHFTKDVRNCDIEQLATAVLSVYD
;
A
#
# COMPACT_ATOMS: atom_id res chain seq x y z
N MET A 1 -7.44 -31.66 38.95
CA MET A 1 -6.41 -30.60 39.02
C MET A 1 -5.66 -30.34 37.68
N GLY A 2 -5.93 -31.07 36.58
CA GLY A 2 -5.15 -30.94 35.33
C GLY A 2 -5.60 -29.92 34.27
N GLY A 3 -6.74 -29.24 34.47
CA GLY A 3 -7.29 -28.31 33.46
C GLY A 3 -6.59 -26.95 33.39
N ALA A 4 -6.20 -26.40 34.55
CA ALA A 4 -5.54 -25.09 34.62
C ALA A 4 -4.11 -25.13 34.06
N ALA A 5 -3.36 -26.20 34.33
CA ALA A 5 -1.99 -26.37 33.81
C ALA A 5 -1.95 -26.58 32.30
N LYS A 6 -2.92 -27.33 31.73
CA LYS A 6 -3.06 -27.49 30.27
C LYS A 6 -3.46 -26.18 29.58
N ARG A 7 -4.33 -25.38 30.19
CA ARG A 7 -4.70 -24.05 29.67
C ARG A 7 -3.49 -23.12 29.61
N ARG A 8 -2.75 -23.01 30.72
CA ARG A 8 -1.55 -22.18 30.80
C ARG A 8 -0.47 -22.60 29.80
N ALA A 9 -0.23 -23.92 29.65
CA ALA A 9 0.72 -24.44 28.66
C ALA A 9 0.28 -24.17 27.21
N ASN A 10 -1.02 -24.18 26.92
CA ASN A 10 -1.54 -23.81 25.60
C ASN A 10 -1.42 -22.29 25.36
N GLU A 11 -1.74 -21.45 26.34
CA GLU A 11 -1.62 -19.99 26.25
C GLU A 11 -0.18 -19.55 25.99
N GLU A 12 0.80 -20.12 26.72
CA GLU A 12 2.23 -19.87 26.47
C GLU A 12 2.64 -20.34 25.07
N ARG A 13 2.13 -21.48 24.60
CA ARG A 13 2.38 -21.97 23.24
C ARG A 13 1.84 -21.02 22.17
N TYR A 14 0.59 -20.55 22.30
CA TYR A 14 -0.02 -19.63 21.33
C TYR A 14 0.69 -18.26 21.31
N ALA A 15 1.07 -17.74 22.47
CA ALA A 15 1.82 -16.50 22.58
C ALA A 15 3.19 -16.59 21.88
N THR A 16 3.83 -17.76 21.91
CA THR A 16 5.11 -18.00 21.19
C THR A 16 4.95 -18.34 19.71
N MET A 17 3.80 -18.89 19.30
CA MET A 17 3.58 -19.36 17.93
C MET A 17 3.20 -18.24 16.96
N PHE A 18 2.47 -17.22 17.44
CA PHE A 18 2.09 -16.06 16.64
C PHE A 18 2.30 -14.76 17.44
N PRO A 19 3.55 -14.39 17.77
CA PRO A 19 3.85 -13.23 18.62
C PRO A 19 3.65 -11.88 17.90
N ALA A 20 3.00 -11.85 16.73
CA ALA A 20 2.82 -10.64 15.95
C ALA A 20 1.71 -9.76 16.51
N THR A 21 1.99 -8.45 16.58
CA THR A 21 0.95 -7.42 16.66
C THR A 21 0.11 -7.41 15.38
N LEU A 22 -1.06 -6.76 15.41
CA LEU A 22 -1.90 -6.61 14.22
C LEU A 22 -1.13 -6.01 13.04
N GLY A 23 -0.36 -4.94 13.29
CA GLY A 23 0.45 -4.28 12.26
C GLY A 23 1.52 -5.19 11.66
N GLU A 24 2.25 -5.95 12.49
CA GLU A 24 3.26 -6.90 12.02
C GLU A 24 2.66 -8.05 11.22
N GLY A 25 1.49 -8.54 11.65
CA GLY A 25 0.74 -9.57 10.93
C GLY A 25 0.31 -9.11 9.54
N ILE A 26 -0.28 -7.90 9.46
CA ILE A 26 -0.66 -7.28 8.18
C ILE A 26 0.59 -7.07 7.31
N ALA A 27 1.64 -6.47 7.85
CA ALA A 27 2.88 -6.23 7.10
C ALA A 27 3.48 -7.52 6.50
N ARG A 28 3.46 -8.64 7.24
CA ARG A 28 3.93 -9.95 6.75
C ARG A 28 3.07 -10.52 5.62
N ALA A 29 1.81 -10.15 5.53
CA ALA A 29 0.93 -10.60 4.45
C ALA A 29 1.24 -9.92 3.10
N CYS A 30 2.05 -8.86 3.09
CA CYS A 30 2.45 -8.19 1.86
C CYS A 30 3.29 -9.10 0.96
N GLY A 31 2.85 -9.35 -0.27
CA GLY A 31 3.55 -10.20 -1.23
C GLY A 31 3.40 -11.70 -0.98
N HIS A 32 2.48 -12.07 -0.08
CA HIS A 32 2.08 -13.43 0.20
C HIS A 32 0.66 -13.66 -0.34
N ASP A 33 0.47 -14.75 -1.08
CA ASP A 33 -0.80 -15.03 -1.76
C ASP A 33 -1.83 -15.67 -0.81
N GLU A 34 -1.42 -16.11 0.37
CA GLU A 34 -2.32 -16.69 1.36
C GLU A 34 -3.44 -15.74 1.76
N HIS A 35 -4.70 -16.18 1.64
CA HIS A 35 -5.91 -15.41 1.99
C HIS A 35 -6.17 -14.15 1.15
N THR A 36 -5.45 -13.97 0.04
CA THR A 36 -5.78 -12.92 -0.93
C THR A 36 -7.12 -13.20 -1.61
N ASP A 37 -7.87 -12.14 -1.85
CA ASP A 37 -9.25 -12.20 -2.36
C ASP A 37 -9.55 -11.08 -3.38
N LEU A 38 -8.50 -10.38 -3.81
CA LEU A 38 -8.50 -9.33 -4.84
C LEU A 38 -7.13 -9.32 -5.53
N THR A 39 -7.10 -8.99 -6.82
CA THR A 39 -5.88 -8.73 -7.57
C THR A 39 -5.88 -7.30 -8.08
N ILE A 40 -4.80 -6.57 -7.82
CA ILE A 40 -4.52 -5.32 -8.52
C ILE A 40 -3.61 -5.66 -9.70
N ARG A 41 -3.99 -5.25 -10.90
CA ARG A 41 -3.22 -5.48 -12.13
C ARG A 41 -2.77 -4.16 -12.72
N CYS A 42 -1.50 -4.04 -13.08
CA CYS A 42 -0.96 -2.90 -13.80
C CYS A 42 -0.04 -3.41 -14.91
N GLY A 43 -0.50 -3.32 -16.17
CA GLY A 43 0.27 -3.79 -17.33
C GLY A 43 0.64 -5.27 -17.20
N VAL A 44 1.92 -5.56 -17.03
CA VAL A 44 2.46 -6.94 -16.94
C VAL A 44 2.58 -7.47 -15.52
N LYS A 45 2.22 -6.68 -14.49
CA LYS A 45 2.39 -7.03 -13.08
C LYS A 45 1.05 -7.15 -12.37
N ASP A 46 0.91 -8.25 -11.65
CA ASP A 46 -0.25 -8.54 -10.79
C ASP A 46 0.21 -8.58 -9.33
N TRP A 47 -0.59 -7.98 -8.44
CA TRP A 47 -0.44 -8.09 -7.00
C TRP A 47 -1.70 -8.73 -6.41
N PRO A 48 -1.61 -10.00 -5.96
CA PRO A 48 -2.59 -10.59 -5.08
C PRO A 48 -2.62 -9.81 -3.75
N VAL A 49 -3.80 -9.32 -3.36
CA VAL A 49 -3.99 -8.46 -2.20
C VAL A 49 -5.23 -8.85 -1.40
N HIS A 50 -5.30 -8.32 -0.18
CA HIS A 50 -6.38 -8.55 0.75
C HIS A 50 -7.37 -7.37 0.70
N LYS A 51 -8.63 -7.62 0.30
CA LYS A 51 -9.71 -6.62 0.24
C LYS A 51 -9.82 -5.83 1.52
N ILE A 52 -9.77 -6.51 2.66
CA ILE A 52 -9.91 -5.85 3.98
C ILE A 52 -8.78 -4.85 4.24
N VAL A 53 -7.56 -5.13 3.76
CA VAL A 53 -6.42 -4.24 3.94
C VAL A 53 -6.54 -3.04 3.00
N VAL A 54 -6.87 -3.28 1.73
CA VAL A 54 -6.92 -2.23 0.69
C VAL A 54 -8.16 -1.34 0.82
N CYS A 55 -9.35 -1.93 0.96
CA CYS A 55 -10.62 -1.20 0.94
C CYS A 55 -10.89 -0.38 2.22
N THR A 56 -10.25 -0.72 3.33
CA THR A 56 -10.36 0.09 4.57
C THR A 56 -9.54 1.36 4.52
N GLN A 57 -8.59 1.45 3.58
CA GLN A 57 -7.66 2.56 3.42
C GLN A 57 -7.94 3.41 2.18
N SER A 58 -8.77 2.94 1.26
CA SER A 58 -9.13 3.64 0.04
C SER A 58 -10.60 3.51 -0.28
N GLU A 59 -11.27 4.65 -0.37
CA GLU A 59 -12.66 4.71 -0.83
C GLU A 59 -12.81 4.27 -2.30
N TYR A 60 -11.80 4.54 -3.13
CA TYR A 60 -11.81 4.11 -4.53
C TYR A 60 -11.90 2.58 -4.62
N PHE A 61 -10.97 1.87 -3.97
CA PHE A 61 -10.93 0.41 -4.01
C PHE A 61 -12.17 -0.19 -3.35
N TYR A 62 -12.65 0.40 -2.24
CA TYR A 62 -13.92 0.01 -1.62
C TYR A 62 -15.10 0.08 -2.59
N ARG A 63 -15.25 1.19 -3.33
CA ARG A 63 -16.33 1.39 -4.30
C ARG A 63 -16.20 0.44 -5.50
N ALA A 64 -14.97 0.23 -5.99
CA ALA A 64 -14.70 -0.68 -7.10
C ALA A 64 -15.16 -2.13 -6.80
N VAL A 65 -14.86 -2.64 -5.60
CA VAL A 65 -15.26 -4.01 -5.22
C VAL A 65 -16.70 -4.13 -4.73
N LYS A 66 -17.34 -3.04 -4.29
CA LYS A 66 -18.71 -3.05 -3.77
C LYS A 66 -19.78 -2.85 -4.84
N GLY A 67 -19.47 -2.10 -5.91
CA GLY A 67 -20.48 -1.45 -6.76
C GLY A 67 -21.19 -2.31 -7.81
N GLY A 68 -21.07 -3.64 -7.80
CA GLY A 68 -21.64 -4.49 -8.85
C GLY A 68 -20.97 -4.34 -10.22
N PHE A 69 -19.88 -3.58 -10.29
CA PHE A 69 -19.02 -3.43 -11.47
C PHE A 69 -18.23 -4.71 -11.75
N THR A 70 -17.59 -4.79 -12.92
CA THR A 70 -16.85 -5.97 -13.38
C THR A 70 -15.84 -6.46 -12.33
N GLU A 71 -15.16 -5.54 -11.67
CA GLU A 71 -14.14 -5.78 -10.64
C GLU A 71 -14.70 -6.52 -9.42
N SER A 72 -15.95 -6.24 -9.05
CA SER A 72 -16.65 -6.95 -7.97
C SER A 72 -16.93 -8.41 -8.31
N GLN A 73 -17.05 -8.73 -9.60
CA GLN A 73 -17.34 -10.07 -10.10
C GLN A 73 -16.06 -10.86 -10.40
N THR A 74 -15.06 -10.19 -10.98
CA THR A 74 -13.79 -10.82 -11.38
C THR A 74 -12.80 -10.91 -10.23
N GLY A 75 -12.91 -10.02 -9.23
CA GLY A 75 -11.88 -9.86 -8.20
C GLY A 75 -10.59 -9.27 -8.74
N VAL A 76 -10.62 -8.58 -9.89
CA VAL A 76 -9.46 -7.93 -10.52
C VAL A 76 -9.77 -6.47 -10.74
N ILE A 77 -8.88 -5.59 -10.28
CA ILE A 77 -8.90 -4.14 -10.54
C ILE A 77 -7.73 -3.82 -11.46
N GLU A 78 -8.02 -3.26 -12.63
CA GLU A 78 -7.02 -2.94 -13.66
C GLU A 78 -6.64 -1.46 -13.62
N LEU A 79 -5.36 -1.18 -13.39
CA LEU A 79 -4.74 0.15 -13.32
C LEU A 79 -3.77 0.36 -14.49
N ASN A 80 -4.22 0.03 -15.71
CA ASN A 80 -3.35 -0.03 -16.90
C ASN A 80 -2.81 1.32 -17.38
N GLU A 81 -3.38 2.43 -16.88
CA GLU A 81 -2.95 3.79 -17.23
C GLU A 81 -1.85 4.33 -16.32
N ASP A 82 -1.51 3.62 -15.25
CA ASP A 82 -0.52 4.07 -14.27
C ASP A 82 0.81 3.35 -14.45
N ASN A 83 1.87 3.95 -13.89
CA ASN A 83 3.19 3.34 -13.89
C ASN A 83 3.28 2.23 -12.83
N ILE A 84 3.79 1.06 -13.24
CA ILE A 84 3.95 -0.13 -12.40
C ILE A 84 4.72 0.16 -11.10
N GLU A 85 5.77 0.99 -11.16
CA GLU A 85 6.57 1.35 -9.98
C GLU A 85 5.76 2.19 -8.99
N HIS A 86 4.96 3.15 -9.48
CA HIS A 86 4.12 3.98 -8.59
C HIS A 86 2.98 3.16 -7.97
N VAL A 87 2.39 2.24 -8.74
CA VAL A 87 1.39 1.29 -8.23
C VAL A 87 2.00 0.37 -7.16
N GLU A 88 3.23 -0.10 -7.36
CA GLU A 88 3.93 -0.91 -6.36
C GLU A 88 4.12 -0.17 -5.04
N VAL A 89 4.43 1.13 -5.08
CA VAL A 89 4.56 1.95 -3.86
C VAL A 89 3.24 2.01 -3.10
N ILE A 90 2.10 2.30 -3.77
CA ILE A 90 0.81 2.34 -3.07
C ILE A 90 0.38 0.96 -2.56
N VAL A 91 0.68 -0.12 -3.30
CA VAL A 91 0.40 -1.49 -2.86
C VAL A 91 1.15 -1.80 -1.57
N ARG A 92 2.44 -1.48 -1.52
CA ARG A 92 3.25 -1.64 -0.29
C ARG A 92 2.74 -0.74 0.83
N PHE A 93 2.34 0.49 0.52
CA PHE A 93 1.83 1.43 1.52
C PHE A 93 0.63 0.86 2.28
N PHE A 94 -0.30 0.14 1.62
CA PHE A 94 -1.44 -0.50 2.29
C PHE A 94 -1.03 -1.46 3.42
N TYR A 95 0.13 -2.10 3.34
CA TYR A 95 0.55 -3.10 4.33
C TYR A 95 1.48 -2.53 5.39
N TYR A 96 2.34 -1.59 5.01
CA TYR A 96 3.37 -1.06 5.91
C TYR A 96 2.97 0.27 6.55
N ASN A 97 1.97 0.97 6.01
CA ASN A 97 1.61 2.35 6.36
C ASN A 97 2.86 3.26 6.45
N ASN A 98 3.81 3.00 5.57
CA ASN A 98 5.09 3.68 5.52
C ASN A 98 5.43 3.92 4.06
N TYR A 99 5.76 5.16 3.76
CA TYR A 99 6.37 5.55 2.50
C TYR A 99 7.89 5.53 2.71
N ASP A 100 8.47 4.33 2.62
CA ASP A 100 9.91 4.13 2.56
C ASP A 100 10.23 3.50 1.20
N VAL A 101 10.21 4.36 0.19
CA VAL A 101 10.87 4.08 -1.07
C VAL A 101 12.35 4.23 -0.75
N GLY A 102 13.10 3.12 -0.77
CA GLY A 102 14.50 3.13 -0.37
C GLY A 102 15.34 4.17 -1.15
N THR A 103 16.65 4.20 -0.91
CA THR A 103 17.61 5.18 -1.46
C THR A 103 17.61 5.35 -3.00
N SER A 104 16.89 4.50 -3.73
CA SER A 104 16.78 4.48 -5.19
C SER A 104 15.92 5.60 -5.80
N HIS A 105 15.21 6.41 -5.00
CA HIS A 105 14.19 7.35 -5.51
C HIS A 105 14.29 8.78 -4.99
N GLY A 106 15.50 9.33 -4.81
CA GLY A 106 15.68 10.76 -4.48
C GLY A 106 15.29 11.76 -5.58
N ASP A 107 14.47 11.33 -6.56
CA ASP A 107 13.95 12.14 -7.66
C ASP A 107 12.59 12.75 -7.26
N PRO A 108 12.47 14.08 -7.17
CA PRO A 108 11.20 14.76 -6.90
C PRO A 108 10.07 14.38 -7.86
N ASN A 109 10.36 14.06 -9.13
CA ASN A 109 9.33 13.64 -10.10
C ASN A 109 8.66 12.32 -9.68
N PHE A 110 9.46 11.39 -9.18
CA PHE A 110 8.96 10.10 -8.71
C PHE A 110 8.02 10.29 -7.53
N HIS A 111 8.43 11.10 -6.54
CA HIS A 111 7.59 11.39 -5.39
C HIS A 111 6.25 12.02 -5.78
N LEU A 112 6.28 13.06 -6.63
CA LEU A 112 5.07 13.72 -7.08
C LEU A 112 4.17 12.79 -7.89
N SER A 113 4.74 11.91 -8.70
CA SER A 113 3.97 10.91 -9.44
C SER A 113 3.31 9.89 -8.53
N VAL A 114 3.96 9.48 -7.43
CA VAL A 114 3.31 8.63 -6.43
C VAL A 114 2.21 9.39 -5.69
N PHE A 115 2.41 10.68 -5.36
CA PHE A 115 1.35 11.51 -4.76
C PHE A 115 0.15 11.67 -5.70
N LYS A 116 0.38 11.85 -7.02
CA LYS A 116 -0.67 11.85 -8.05
C LYS A 116 -1.49 10.56 -8.02
N VAL A 117 -0.80 9.42 -8.03
CA VAL A 117 -1.42 8.09 -7.97
C VAL A 117 -2.19 7.91 -6.64
N ALA A 118 -1.63 8.34 -5.53
CA ALA A 118 -2.29 8.27 -4.22
C ALA A 118 -3.54 9.16 -4.15
N ASP A 119 -3.53 10.33 -4.77
CA ASP A 119 -4.70 11.19 -4.92
C ASP A 119 -5.79 10.54 -5.78
N LYS A 120 -5.40 10.04 -6.97
CA LYS A 120 -6.28 9.31 -7.89
C LYS A 120 -7.00 8.16 -7.19
N TYR A 121 -6.29 7.43 -6.33
CA TYR A 121 -6.81 6.27 -5.60
C TYR A 121 -7.30 6.60 -4.18
N LEU A 122 -7.48 7.88 -3.85
CA LEU A 122 -8.08 8.35 -2.60
C LEU A 122 -7.39 7.76 -1.35
N LEU A 123 -6.07 7.95 -1.24
CA LEU A 123 -5.22 7.51 -0.14
C LEU A 123 -4.80 8.68 0.77
N PRO A 124 -5.72 9.24 1.59
CA PRO A 124 -5.43 10.43 2.40
C PRO A 124 -4.31 10.19 3.42
N SER A 125 -4.17 8.97 3.94
CA SER A 125 -3.10 8.63 4.89
C SER A 125 -1.70 8.72 4.29
N LEU A 126 -1.54 8.46 2.98
CA LEU A 126 -0.27 8.62 2.27
C LEU A 126 0.05 10.11 2.10
N GLN A 127 -0.97 10.93 1.85
CA GLN A 127 -0.83 12.37 1.68
C GLN A 127 -0.58 13.12 3.01
N ALA A 128 -1.04 12.58 4.14
CA ALA A 128 -0.94 13.21 5.45
C ALA A 128 0.49 13.23 6.05
N VAL A 129 1.37 12.36 5.55
CA VAL A 129 2.76 12.25 6.03
C VAL A 129 3.70 12.42 4.86
N PRO A 130 4.30 13.61 4.66
CA PRO A 130 5.41 13.74 3.73
C PRO A 130 6.50 12.76 4.18
N PRO A 131 7.04 11.94 3.28
CA PRO A 131 8.15 11.06 3.59
C PRO A 131 9.26 11.85 4.28
N ALA A 132 9.93 11.27 5.27
CA ALA A 132 11.02 11.97 5.99
C ALA A 132 12.09 12.53 5.02
N HIS A 133 12.25 11.89 3.87
CA HIS A 133 13.15 12.29 2.79
C HIS A 133 12.56 13.35 1.85
N PHE A 134 11.23 13.40 1.67
CA PHE A 134 10.58 14.32 0.71
C PHE A 134 10.93 15.79 0.98
N THR A 135 10.88 16.24 2.23
CA THR A 135 11.27 17.62 2.57
C THR A 135 12.75 17.88 2.30
N LYS A 136 13.62 16.89 2.50
CA LYS A 136 15.05 17.01 2.22
C LYS A 136 15.29 17.07 0.70
N ASP A 137 14.65 16.20 -0.06
CA ASP A 137 14.84 16.09 -1.51
C ASP A 137 14.27 17.31 -2.23
N VAL A 138 13.09 17.79 -1.81
CA VAL A 138 12.51 19.07 -2.29
C VAL A 138 13.39 20.26 -1.93
N ARG A 139 13.98 20.31 -0.71
CA ARG A 139 14.89 21.41 -0.32
C ARG A 139 16.19 21.43 -1.12
N ASN A 140 16.62 20.28 -1.62
CA ASN A 140 17.84 20.15 -2.42
C ASN A 140 17.56 20.24 -3.93
N CYS A 141 16.28 20.30 -4.32
CA CYS A 141 15.85 20.43 -5.70
C CYS A 141 15.94 21.89 -6.17
N ASP A 142 16.34 22.10 -7.41
CA ASP A 142 16.24 23.41 -8.04
C ASP A 142 14.78 23.74 -8.39
N ILE A 143 14.41 25.03 -8.36
CA ILE A 143 13.04 25.49 -8.62
C ILE A 143 12.56 25.06 -10.01
N GLU A 144 13.42 25.06 -11.00
CA GLU A 144 13.09 24.63 -12.36
C GLU A 144 12.74 23.14 -12.43
N GLN A 145 13.47 22.30 -11.69
CA GLN A 145 13.20 20.87 -11.61
C GLN A 145 11.88 20.60 -10.90
N LEU A 146 11.60 21.34 -9.81
CA LEU A 146 10.34 21.23 -9.08
C LEU A 146 9.15 21.72 -9.93
N ALA A 147 9.31 22.83 -10.66
CA ALA A 147 8.29 23.36 -11.56
C ALA A 147 7.98 22.37 -12.69
N THR A 148 9.02 21.82 -13.34
CA THR A 148 8.88 20.78 -14.37
C THR A 148 8.15 19.56 -13.83
N ALA A 149 8.50 19.13 -12.61
CA ALA A 149 7.91 17.97 -11.99
C ALA A 149 6.42 18.16 -11.67
N VAL A 150 6.04 19.33 -11.14
CA VAL A 150 4.64 19.68 -10.89
C VAL A 150 3.85 19.76 -12.19
N LEU A 151 4.40 20.38 -13.25
CA LEU A 151 3.73 20.45 -14.55
C LEU A 151 3.50 19.04 -15.13
N SER A 152 4.50 18.16 -15.08
CA SER A 152 4.39 16.78 -15.59
C SER A 152 3.29 15.94 -14.92
N VAL A 153 2.86 16.35 -13.73
CA VAL A 153 1.85 15.67 -12.93
C VAL A 153 0.43 16.14 -13.26
N TYR A 154 0.26 17.37 -13.76
CA TYR A 154 -1.05 17.98 -14.04
C TYR A 154 -1.33 18.26 -15.52
N ASP A 155 -0.39 17.96 -16.41
CA ASP A 155 -0.59 17.86 -17.87
C ASP A 155 -1.32 16.55 -18.25
#